data_AF-A0A929UFQ4-F1
#
_entry.id   AF-A0A929UFQ4-F1
#
_cell.length_a   1.000
_cell.length_b   1.000
_cell.length_c   1.000
_cell.angle_alpha   90.00
_cell.angle_beta   90.00
_cell.angle_gamma   90.00
#
_symmetry.space_group_name_H-M   'P 1'
#
loop_
_entity.id
_entity.type
_entity.pdbx_description
1 polymer ?
#
loop_
_entity_poly.entity_id
_entity_poly.type
_entity_poly.pdbx_seq_one_letter_code
_entity_poly.pdbx_strand_id
1 'polypeptide(L)'
;MSIKQVVRALLAGAVLLLALCALSFMALHGSIKKLIAAQENYTDSLKLAEELRQSSDDLTNFARLYAQTGNEKYKEIYMDIVNIRAGKQARPVGYNADFWSTVPEDVKAAVANTAGEPIKLTDLMRKQGFTDDEMDLLQQASDLSTKLAETETIAFNAIAHQLSAEEVRKKQPEESEEAFANRIMNDSTYMSQKNAIMTPLNQFETLLENRLDSSVAHMLSQVRMYSV
;
A
#
# COMPACT_ATOMS: atom_id res chain seq x y z
N MET A 1 42.02 47.06 -34.88
CA MET A 1 41.91 46.45 -33.53
C MET A 1 43.29 45.91 -33.15
N SER A 2 43.80 46.17 -31.94
CA SER A 2 45.12 45.67 -31.51
C SER A 2 45.04 44.17 -31.24
N ILE A 3 46.10 43.41 -31.54
CA ILE A 3 46.21 41.96 -31.26
C ILE A 3 45.85 41.65 -29.79
N LYS A 4 46.22 42.53 -28.85
CA LYS A 4 45.90 42.40 -27.42
C LYS A 4 44.39 42.46 -27.13
N GLN A 5 43.63 43.23 -27.91
CA GLN A 5 42.17 43.34 -27.76
C GLN A 5 41.47 42.08 -28.28
N VAL A 6 41.95 41.51 -29.39
CA VAL A 6 41.45 40.23 -29.94
C VAL A 6 41.63 39.11 -28.92
N VAL A 7 42.84 38.96 -28.37
CA VAL A 7 43.16 37.91 -27.39
C VAL A 7 42.30 38.03 -26.12
N ARG A 8 42.11 39.25 -25.59
CA ARG A 8 41.24 39.48 -24.43
C ARG A 8 39.78 39.12 -24.71
N ALA A 9 39.26 39.46 -25.89
CA ALA A 9 37.90 39.12 -26.29
C ALA A 9 37.71 37.61 -26.43
N LEU A 10 38.68 36.91 -27.02
CA LEU A 10 38.66 35.44 -27.13
C LEU A 10 38.71 34.76 -25.75
N LEU A 11 39.57 35.23 -24.85
CA LEU A 11 39.64 34.70 -23.48
C LEU A 11 38.35 34.94 -22.70
N ALA A 12 37.76 36.14 -22.80
CA ALA A 12 36.47 36.43 -22.17
C ALA A 12 35.35 35.55 -22.72
N GLY A 13 35.33 35.33 -24.04
CA GLY A 13 34.39 34.40 -24.68
C GLY A 13 34.57 32.96 -24.21
N ALA A 14 35.81 32.48 -24.09
CA ALA A 14 36.11 31.14 -23.57
C ALA A 14 35.67 30.97 -22.10
N VAL A 15 35.91 31.96 -21.24
CA VAL A 15 35.46 31.95 -19.84
C VAL A 15 33.94 31.94 -19.76
N LEU A 16 33.24 32.74 -20.59
CA LEU A 16 31.78 32.76 -20.64
C LEU A 16 31.21 31.41 -21.10
N LEU A 17 31.81 30.79 -22.13
CA LEU A 17 31.41 29.45 -22.59
C LEU A 17 31.61 28.39 -21.50
N LEU A 18 32.75 28.42 -20.80
CA LEU A 18 33.01 27.49 -19.69
C LEU A 18 32.00 27.68 -18.54
N ALA A 19 31.64 28.92 -18.21
CA ALA A 19 30.63 29.21 -17.21
C ALA A 19 29.24 28.68 -17.62
N LEU A 20 28.86 28.85 -18.90
CA LEU A 20 27.61 28.29 -19.44
C LEU A 20 27.61 26.76 -19.42
N CYS A 21 28.70 26.12 -19.82
CA CYS A 21 28.83 24.65 -19.74
C CYS A 21 28.73 24.14 -18.29
N ALA A 22 29.38 24.82 -17.35
CA ALA A 22 29.31 24.47 -15.93
C ALA A 22 27.88 24.62 -15.37
N LEU A 23 27.17 25.69 -15.74
CA LEU A 23 25.76 25.89 -15.36
C LEU A 23 24.85 24.80 -15.94
N SER A 24 24.98 24.50 -17.23
CA SER A 24 24.21 23.42 -17.87
C SER A 24 24.50 22.06 -17.25
N PHE A 25 25.77 21.76 -16.94
CA PHE A 25 26.15 20.51 -16.27
C PHE A 25 25.55 20.40 -14.86
N MET A 26 25.59 21.48 -14.07
CA MET A 26 24.97 21.51 -12.74
C MET A 26 23.44 21.32 -12.82
N ALA A 27 22.79 21.96 -13.80
CA ALA A 27 21.36 21.82 -14.04
C ALA A 27 20.98 20.37 -14.44
N LEU A 28 21.73 19.77 -15.38
CA LEU A 28 21.55 18.38 -15.80
C LEU A 28 21.71 17.42 -14.63
N HIS A 29 22.78 17.58 -13.83
CA HIS A 29 23.02 16.73 -12.67
C HIS A 29 21.90 16.85 -11.63
N GLY A 30 21.38 18.06 -11.41
CA GLY A 30 20.21 18.28 -10.57
C GLY A 30 18.94 17.59 -11.09
N SER A 31 18.68 17.68 -12.40
CA SER A 31 17.54 17.02 -13.04
C SER A 31 17.63 15.49 -12.97
N ILE A 32 18.82 14.92 -13.17
CA ILE A 32 19.05 13.47 -13.04
C ILE A 32 18.74 13.01 -11.61
N LYS A 33 19.20 13.74 -10.59
CA LYS A 33 18.90 13.42 -9.19
C LYS A 33 17.40 13.44 -8.90
N LYS A 34 16.68 14.43 -9.42
CA LYS A 34 15.21 14.50 -9.27
C LYS A 34 14.50 13.35 -9.96
N LEU A 35 14.95 12.95 -11.15
CA LEU A 35 14.40 11.80 -11.87
C LEU A 35 14.59 10.49 -11.10
N ILE A 36 15.78 10.27 -10.54
CA ILE A 36 16.06 9.09 -9.70
C ILE A 36 15.13 9.08 -8.48
N ALA A 37 15.03 10.21 -7.76
CA ALA A 37 14.14 10.32 -6.60
C ALA A 37 12.66 10.10 -6.96
N ALA A 38 12.21 10.59 -8.12
CA ALA A 38 10.85 10.33 -8.61
C ALA A 38 10.62 8.84 -8.93
N GLN A 39 11.61 8.14 -9.49
CA GLN A 39 11.53 6.71 -9.77
C GLN A 39 11.53 5.86 -8.49
N GLU A 40 12.32 6.24 -7.48
CA GLU A 40 12.30 5.61 -6.16
C GLU A 40 10.94 5.82 -5.49
N ASN A 41 10.43 7.06 -5.50
CA ASN A 41 9.10 7.37 -4.97
C ASN A 41 7.98 6.61 -5.69
N TYR A 42 8.07 6.47 -7.02
CA TYR A 42 7.16 5.64 -7.82
C TYR A 42 7.13 4.20 -7.29
N THR A 43 8.31 3.59 -7.18
CA THR A 43 8.46 2.19 -6.78
C THR A 43 7.93 1.95 -5.36
N ASP A 44 8.29 2.81 -4.42
CA ASP A 44 7.90 2.63 -3.02
C ASP A 44 6.43 2.95 -2.77
N SER A 45 5.85 3.89 -3.53
CA SER A 45 4.40 4.14 -3.50
C SER A 45 3.61 2.94 -4.00
N LEU A 46 4.03 2.31 -5.11
CA LEU A 46 3.37 1.12 -5.61
C LEU A 46 3.49 -0.07 -4.65
N LYS A 47 4.61 -0.24 -3.95
CA LYS A 47 4.75 -1.30 -2.93
C LYS A 47 3.73 -1.13 -1.80
N LEU A 48 3.54 0.11 -1.31
CA LEU A 48 2.56 0.38 -0.26
C LEU A 48 1.13 0.18 -0.75
N ALA A 49 0.83 0.58 -1.99
CA ALA A 49 -0.48 0.36 -2.60
C ALA A 49 -0.79 -1.13 -2.75
N GLU A 50 0.16 -1.91 -3.27
CA GLU A 50 -0.02 -3.36 -3.43
C GLU A 50 -0.14 -4.07 -2.07
N GLU A 51 0.64 -3.67 -1.06
CA GLU A 51 0.48 -4.19 0.29
C GLU A 51 -0.92 -3.94 0.85
N LEU A 52 -1.47 -2.74 0.63
CA LEU A 52 -2.83 -2.43 1.07
C LEU A 52 -3.85 -3.34 0.38
N ARG A 53 -3.78 -3.43 -0.96
CA ARG A 53 -4.69 -4.24 -1.77
C ARG A 53 -4.62 -5.71 -1.36
N GLN A 54 -3.42 -6.27 -1.31
CA GLN A 54 -3.17 -7.66 -0.95
C GLN A 54 -3.61 -7.96 0.48
N SER A 55 -3.33 -7.06 1.43
CA SER A 55 -3.79 -7.25 2.82
C SER A 55 -5.32 -7.26 2.95
N SER A 56 -6.06 -6.58 2.06
CA SER A 56 -7.52 -6.67 2.03
C SER A 56 -7.99 -8.04 1.55
N ASP A 57 -7.34 -8.60 0.53
CA ASP A 57 -7.65 -9.94 0.03
C ASP A 57 -7.25 -11.03 1.05
N ASP A 58 -6.09 -10.87 1.71
CA ASP A 58 -5.61 -11.78 2.74
C ASP A 58 -6.58 -11.83 3.94
N LEU A 59 -7.10 -10.69 4.40
CA LEU A 59 -8.09 -10.66 5.48
C LEU A 59 -9.33 -11.51 5.14
N THR A 60 -9.90 -11.31 3.95
CA THR A 60 -11.04 -12.13 3.46
C THR A 60 -10.66 -13.61 3.39
N ASN A 61 -9.47 -13.91 2.85
CA ASN A 61 -9.00 -15.28 2.67
C ASN A 61 -8.85 -16.01 4.01
N PHE A 62 -8.13 -15.42 4.96
CA PHE A 62 -7.89 -16.01 6.27
C PHE A 62 -9.15 -16.06 7.14
N ALA A 63 -10.05 -15.08 7.01
CA ALA A 63 -11.35 -15.15 7.66
C ALA A 63 -12.18 -16.34 7.16
N ARG A 64 -12.22 -16.57 5.83
CA ARG A 64 -12.92 -17.73 5.24
C ARG A 64 -12.25 -19.06 5.61
N LEU A 65 -10.92 -19.11 5.60
CA LEU A 65 -10.17 -20.31 6.02
C LEU A 65 -10.45 -20.67 7.49
N TYR A 66 -10.50 -19.68 8.38
CA TYR A 66 -10.88 -19.93 9.78
C TYR A 66 -12.34 -20.38 9.89
N ALA A 67 -13.28 -19.69 9.25
CA ALA A 67 -14.69 -20.04 9.23
C ALA A 67 -14.95 -21.47 8.73
N GLN A 68 -14.14 -21.93 7.78
CA GLN A 68 -14.29 -23.27 7.19
C GLN A 68 -13.64 -24.36 8.03
N THR A 69 -12.49 -24.08 8.66
CA THR A 69 -11.64 -25.13 9.25
C THR A 69 -11.60 -25.13 10.77
N GLY A 70 -11.93 -24.01 11.42
CA GLY A 70 -11.70 -23.80 12.85
C GLY A 70 -10.23 -23.78 13.27
N ASN A 71 -9.28 -23.78 12.32
CA ASN A 71 -7.86 -23.79 12.65
C ASN A 71 -7.41 -22.40 13.08
N GLU A 72 -7.07 -22.26 14.37
CA GLU A 72 -6.73 -20.99 15.00
C GLU A 72 -5.58 -20.23 14.30
N LYS A 73 -4.67 -20.92 13.59
CA LYS A 73 -3.60 -20.27 12.83
C LYS A 73 -4.13 -19.22 11.85
N TYR A 74 -5.26 -19.49 11.19
CA TYR A 74 -5.82 -18.53 10.22
C TYR A 74 -6.39 -17.29 10.92
N LYS A 75 -6.98 -17.45 12.11
CA LYS A 75 -7.43 -16.33 12.92
C LYS A 75 -6.28 -15.54 13.52
N GLU A 76 -5.19 -16.20 13.93
CA GLU A 76 -3.96 -15.55 14.36
C GLU A 76 -3.39 -14.67 13.23
N ILE A 77 -3.25 -15.22 12.01
CA ILE A 77 -2.78 -14.46 10.83
C ILE A 77 -3.71 -13.28 10.51
N TYR A 78 -5.02 -13.49 10.51
CA TYR A 78 -6.00 -12.42 10.32
C TYR A 78 -5.77 -11.27 11.31
N MET A 79 -5.61 -11.61 12.59
CA MET A 79 -5.41 -10.61 13.65
C MET A 79 -4.06 -9.92 13.54
N ASP A 80 -3.01 -10.63 13.13
CA ASP A 80 -1.69 -10.04 12.85
C ASP A 80 -1.79 -9.01 11.71
N ILE A 81 -2.49 -9.31 10.62
CA ILE A 81 -2.70 -8.35 9.52
C ILE A 81 -3.43 -7.10 10.03
N VAL A 82 -4.51 -7.27 10.79
CA VAL A 82 -5.25 -6.14 11.39
C VAL A 82 -4.33 -5.30 12.28
N ASN A 83 -3.56 -5.94 13.17
CA ASN A 83 -2.69 -5.25 14.12
C ASN A 83 -1.53 -4.53 13.44
N ILE A 84 -0.92 -5.13 12.42
CA ILE A 84 0.16 -4.52 11.64
C ILE A 84 -0.38 -3.30 10.88
N ARG A 85 -1.51 -3.43 10.17
CA ARG A 85 -2.13 -2.30 9.44
C ARG A 85 -2.50 -1.14 10.35
N ALA A 86 -3.00 -1.46 11.55
CA ALA A 86 -3.40 -0.48 12.55
C ALA A 86 -2.22 0.12 13.35
N GLY A 87 -0.97 -0.30 13.08
CA GLY A 87 0.21 0.15 13.81
C GLY A 87 0.22 -0.27 15.29
N LYS A 88 -0.51 -1.34 15.63
CA LYS A 88 -0.50 -1.95 16.98
C LYS A 88 0.63 -2.97 17.13
N GLN A 89 1.08 -3.55 16.01
CA GLN A 89 2.18 -4.49 15.92
C GLN A 89 3.23 -3.94 14.96
N ALA A 90 4.51 -4.09 15.31
CA ALA A 90 5.60 -3.72 14.42
C ALA A 90 5.64 -4.67 13.22
N ARG A 91 6.08 -4.14 12.07
CA ARG A 91 6.13 -4.90 10.82
C ARG A 91 7.27 -5.93 10.92
N PRO A 92 7.04 -7.20 10.58
CA PRO A 92 8.11 -8.18 10.46
C PRO A 92 9.21 -7.73 9.48
N VAL A 93 10.44 -8.22 9.67
CA VAL A 93 11.52 -8.00 8.69
C VAL A 93 11.11 -8.62 7.35
N GLY A 94 11.19 -7.83 6.28
CA GLY A 94 10.81 -8.28 4.93
C GLY A 94 9.31 -8.28 4.66
N TYR A 95 8.49 -7.66 5.52
CA TYR A 95 7.05 -7.54 5.30
C TYR A 95 6.74 -6.77 4.00
N ASN A 96 6.02 -7.42 3.10
CA ASN A 96 5.55 -6.90 1.82
C ASN A 96 4.21 -7.56 1.47
N ALA A 97 3.65 -7.25 0.29
CA ALA A 97 2.37 -7.82 -0.15
C ALA A 97 2.36 -9.37 -0.13
N ASP A 98 3.47 -10.02 -0.47
CA ASP A 98 3.54 -11.47 -0.56
C ASP A 98 3.79 -12.17 0.78
N PHE A 99 3.91 -11.43 1.90
CA PHE A 99 4.33 -11.98 3.18
C PHE A 99 3.45 -13.15 3.66
N TRP A 100 2.13 -13.08 3.43
CA TRP A 100 1.18 -14.12 3.81
C TRP A 100 0.78 -15.05 2.66
N SER A 101 1.47 -14.98 1.51
CA SER A 101 1.26 -15.90 0.38
C SER A 101 1.52 -17.37 0.74
N THR A 102 2.32 -17.60 1.79
CA THR A 102 2.56 -18.92 2.36
C THR A 102 2.18 -18.92 3.83
N VAL A 103 1.41 -19.93 4.24
CA VAL A 103 0.98 -20.08 5.64
C VAL A 103 2.12 -20.71 6.43
N PRO A 104 2.73 -20.00 7.40
CA PRO A 104 3.83 -20.54 8.17
C PRO A 104 3.36 -21.67 9.11
N GLU A 105 4.27 -22.62 9.39
CA GLU A 105 4.00 -23.64 10.41
C GLU A 105 3.85 -23.02 11.81
N ASP A 106 4.68 -22.05 12.14
CA ASP A 106 4.63 -21.27 13.38
C ASP A 106 4.39 -19.79 13.05
N VAL A 107 3.14 -19.34 13.23
CA VAL A 107 2.70 -17.97 12.95
C VAL A 107 3.43 -16.97 13.85
N LYS A 108 3.60 -17.29 15.13
CA LYS A 108 4.25 -16.40 16.10
C LYS A 108 5.72 -16.20 15.78
N ALA A 109 6.42 -17.28 15.41
CA ALA A 109 7.81 -17.18 14.98
C ALA A 109 7.96 -16.34 13.70
N ALA A 110 7.01 -16.42 12.76
CA ALA A 110 7.04 -15.66 11.52
C ALA A 110 6.96 -14.15 11.74
N VAL A 111 6.20 -13.69 12.75
CA VAL A 111 6.04 -12.25 13.06
C VAL A 111 6.93 -11.73 14.19
N ALA A 112 7.67 -12.61 14.88
CA ALA A 112 8.48 -12.24 16.04
C ALA A 112 9.66 -11.32 15.72
N ASN A 113 10.27 -11.47 14.54
CA ASN A 113 11.40 -10.64 14.13
C ASN A 113 10.92 -9.37 13.43
N THR A 114 10.83 -8.27 14.18
CA THR A 114 10.24 -7.01 13.69
C THR A 114 11.28 -5.97 13.27
N ALA A 115 10.95 -5.19 12.26
CA ALA A 115 11.72 -4.04 11.79
C ALA A 115 11.12 -2.73 12.31
N GLY A 116 11.82 -2.10 13.26
CA GLY A 116 11.48 -0.76 13.75
C GLY A 116 10.22 -0.68 14.60
N GLU A 117 9.70 0.53 14.74
CA GLU A 117 8.53 0.83 15.58
C GLU A 117 7.20 0.51 14.88
N PRO A 118 6.14 0.16 15.63
CA PRO A 118 4.79 0.06 15.09
C PRO A 118 4.33 1.34 14.40
N ILE A 119 3.87 1.23 13.16
CA ILE A 119 3.38 2.36 12.36
C ILE A 119 2.21 1.91 11.49
N LYS A 120 1.18 2.76 11.37
CA LYS A 120 0.03 2.48 10.51
C LYS A 120 0.44 2.48 9.05
N LEU A 121 -0.17 1.60 8.25
CA LEU A 121 0.05 1.60 6.80
C LEU A 121 -0.31 2.95 6.17
N THR A 122 -1.40 3.57 6.62
CA THR A 122 -1.82 4.90 6.17
C THR A 122 -0.84 6.01 6.57
N ASP A 123 -0.15 5.88 7.69
CA ASP A 123 0.90 6.84 8.10
C ASP A 123 2.16 6.69 7.23
N LEU A 124 2.51 5.46 6.83
CA LEU A 124 3.57 5.21 5.85
C LEU A 124 3.24 5.83 4.49
N MET A 125 2.00 5.65 4.02
CA MET A 125 1.53 6.28 2.78
C MET A 125 1.58 7.81 2.87
N ARG A 126 1.11 8.40 3.97
CA ARG A 126 1.22 9.86 4.16
C ARG A 126 2.67 10.34 4.16
N LYS A 127 3.59 9.60 4.80
CA LYS A 127 5.04 9.90 4.76
C LYS A 127 5.63 9.76 3.36
N GLN A 128 5.11 8.84 2.55
CA GLN A 128 5.53 8.62 1.16
C GLN A 128 5.03 9.72 0.21
N GLY A 129 4.14 10.61 0.68
CA GLY A 129 3.64 11.76 -0.08
C GLY A 129 2.33 11.53 -0.80
N PHE A 130 1.53 10.55 -0.34
CA PHE A 130 0.18 10.33 -0.84
C PHE A 130 -0.70 11.57 -0.64
N THR A 131 -1.51 11.92 -1.65
CA THR A 131 -2.33 13.14 -1.62
C THR A 131 -3.57 12.94 -0.76
N ASP A 132 -4.22 14.02 -0.33
CA ASP A 132 -5.45 13.91 0.45
C ASP A 132 -6.57 13.20 -0.36
N ASP A 133 -6.69 13.46 -1.67
CA ASP A 133 -7.65 12.76 -2.55
C ASP A 133 -7.41 11.23 -2.60
N GLU A 134 -6.15 10.80 -2.65
CA GLU A 134 -5.79 9.38 -2.59
C GLU A 134 -6.13 8.81 -1.21
N MET A 135 -5.78 9.52 -0.13
CA MET A 135 -6.02 9.10 1.24
C MET A 135 -7.53 9.01 1.58
N ASP A 136 -8.36 9.87 0.98
CA ASP A 136 -9.82 9.85 1.15
C ASP A 136 -10.45 8.59 0.54
N LEU A 137 -9.95 8.12 -0.60
CA LEU A 137 -10.37 6.84 -1.18
C LEU A 137 -9.92 5.66 -0.30
N LEU A 138 -8.71 5.72 0.27
CA LEU A 138 -8.24 4.72 1.22
C LEU A 138 -9.11 4.67 2.49
N GLN A 139 -9.54 5.83 2.99
CA GLN A 139 -10.45 5.90 4.13
C GLN A 139 -11.81 5.28 3.79
N GLN A 140 -12.37 5.56 2.62
CA GLN A 140 -13.61 4.93 2.17
C GLN A 140 -13.49 3.40 2.07
N ALA A 141 -12.38 2.89 1.52
CA ALA A 141 -12.10 1.47 1.47
C ALA A 141 -11.97 0.86 2.89
N SER A 142 -11.32 1.58 3.81
CA SER A 142 -11.16 1.17 5.21
C SER A 142 -12.50 1.10 5.96
N ASP A 143 -13.40 2.06 5.74
CA ASP A 143 -14.71 2.09 6.37
C ASP A 143 -15.58 0.92 5.88
N LEU A 144 -15.54 0.62 4.57
CA LEU A 144 -16.20 -0.54 3.98
C LEU A 144 -15.60 -1.86 4.51
N SER A 145 -14.28 -1.93 4.66
CA SER A 145 -13.59 -3.10 5.21
C SER A 145 -13.93 -3.32 6.69
N THR A 146 -14.06 -2.24 7.47
CA THR A 146 -14.50 -2.31 8.87
C THR A 146 -15.90 -2.91 8.98
N LYS A 147 -16.81 -2.53 8.05
CA LYS A 147 -18.15 -3.11 7.98
C LYS A 147 -18.14 -4.58 7.56
N LEU A 148 -17.26 -4.98 6.64
CA LEU A 148 -17.10 -6.40 6.29
C LEU A 148 -16.58 -7.21 7.49
N ALA A 149 -15.64 -6.66 8.25
CA ALA A 149 -15.05 -7.29 9.43
C ALA A 149 -16.08 -7.57 10.54
N GLU A 150 -17.22 -6.87 10.59
CA GLU A 150 -18.34 -7.23 11.46
C GLU A 150 -18.89 -8.61 11.13
N THR A 151 -19.12 -8.92 9.85
CA THR A 151 -19.58 -10.25 9.40
C THR A 151 -18.53 -11.32 9.71
N GLU A 152 -17.25 -11.01 9.49
CA GLU A 152 -16.13 -11.91 9.78
C GLU A 152 -16.03 -12.22 11.28
N THR A 153 -16.23 -11.20 12.13
CA THR A 153 -16.28 -11.36 13.59
C THR A 153 -17.44 -12.25 14.02
N ILE A 154 -18.62 -12.10 13.42
CA ILE A 154 -19.77 -12.98 13.70
C ILE A 154 -19.42 -14.44 13.34
N ALA A 155 -18.77 -14.66 12.20
CA ALA A 155 -18.33 -15.99 11.80
C ALA A 155 -17.31 -16.56 12.79
N PHE A 156 -16.38 -15.73 13.29
CA PHE A 156 -15.39 -16.15 14.27
C PHE A 156 -16.04 -16.52 15.60
N ASN A 157 -17.01 -15.73 16.05
CA ASN A 157 -17.81 -16.03 17.24
C ASN A 157 -18.57 -17.34 17.09
N ALA A 158 -19.09 -17.66 15.90
CA ALA A 158 -19.76 -18.93 15.62
C ALA A 158 -18.80 -20.13 15.75
N ILE A 159 -17.62 -20.04 15.15
CA ILE A 159 -16.60 -21.10 15.25
C ILE A 159 -16.08 -21.27 16.69
N ALA A 160 -16.00 -20.17 17.44
CA ALA A 160 -15.57 -20.19 18.83
C ALA A 160 -16.69 -20.58 19.82
N HIS A 161 -17.91 -20.89 19.34
CA HIS A 161 -19.10 -21.13 20.16
C HIS A 161 -19.43 -19.99 21.14
N GLN A 162 -19.26 -18.75 20.68
CA GLN A 162 -19.37 -17.50 21.45
C GLN A 162 -20.38 -16.53 20.85
N LEU A 163 -21.37 -17.02 20.09
CA LEU A 163 -22.42 -16.16 19.54
C LEU A 163 -23.22 -15.47 20.65
N SER A 164 -23.38 -14.16 20.50
CA SER A 164 -24.34 -13.39 21.28
C SER A 164 -25.78 -13.74 20.92
N ALA A 165 -26.73 -13.41 21.81
CA ALA A 165 -28.15 -13.64 21.56
C ALA A 165 -28.67 -12.98 20.27
N GLU A 166 -28.07 -11.87 19.84
CA GLU A 166 -28.44 -11.19 18.60
C GLU A 166 -27.89 -11.91 17.36
N GLU A 167 -26.69 -12.46 17.44
CA GLU A 167 -26.11 -13.22 16.33
C GLU A 167 -26.79 -14.58 16.16
N VAL A 168 -27.19 -15.23 17.26
CA VAL A 168 -27.98 -16.48 17.22
C VAL A 168 -29.29 -16.30 16.46
N ARG A 169 -29.93 -15.11 16.55
CA ARG A 169 -31.16 -14.80 15.79
C ARG A 169 -30.97 -14.75 14.27
N LYS A 170 -29.73 -14.64 13.79
CA LYS A 170 -29.39 -14.63 12.35
C LYS A 170 -29.20 -16.04 11.76
N LYS A 171 -29.21 -17.08 12.61
CA LYS A 171 -29.14 -18.48 12.20
C LYS A 171 -30.47 -18.93 11.59
N GLN A 172 -30.40 -19.86 10.64
CA GLN A 172 -31.57 -20.58 10.16
C GLN A 172 -31.99 -21.66 11.17
N PRO A 173 -33.26 -22.12 11.15
CA PRO A 173 -33.71 -23.23 11.98
C PRO A 173 -32.81 -24.46 11.79
N GLU A 174 -32.40 -25.10 12.90
CA GLU A 174 -31.54 -26.29 12.91
C GLU A 174 -30.13 -26.11 12.30
N GLU A 175 -29.72 -24.88 11.97
CA GLU A 175 -28.38 -24.59 11.45
C GLU A 175 -27.30 -24.74 12.54
N SER A 176 -26.24 -25.50 12.25
CA SER A 176 -25.06 -25.55 13.14
C SER A 176 -24.32 -24.21 13.12
N GLU A 177 -23.47 -23.94 14.12
CA GLU A 177 -22.72 -22.67 14.15
C GLU A 177 -21.65 -22.61 13.05
N GLU A 178 -21.08 -23.76 12.68
CA GLU A 178 -20.14 -23.90 11.55
C GLU A 178 -20.86 -23.71 10.21
N ALA A 179 -22.07 -24.28 10.05
CA ALA A 179 -22.88 -24.07 8.86
C ALA A 179 -23.27 -22.59 8.72
N PHE A 180 -23.61 -21.95 9.84
CA PHE A 180 -23.90 -20.51 9.91
C PHE A 180 -22.70 -19.65 9.51
N ALA A 181 -21.52 -19.88 10.10
CA ALA A 181 -20.28 -19.19 9.74
C ALA A 181 -19.97 -19.34 8.24
N ASN A 182 -20.01 -20.58 7.74
CA ASN A 182 -19.76 -20.82 6.32
C ASN A 182 -20.79 -20.12 5.43
N ARG A 183 -22.07 -20.09 5.80
CA ARG A 183 -23.08 -19.40 5.00
C ARG A 183 -22.82 -17.90 4.91
N ILE A 184 -22.65 -17.22 6.05
CA ILE A 184 -22.50 -15.75 6.07
C ILE A 184 -21.18 -15.26 5.45
N MET A 185 -20.15 -16.11 5.40
CA MET A 185 -18.86 -15.82 4.77
C MET A 185 -18.86 -16.08 3.24
N ASN A 186 -19.95 -16.65 2.71
CA ASN A 186 -20.05 -17.08 1.31
C ASN A 186 -21.33 -16.61 0.62
N ASP A 187 -22.21 -15.90 1.31
CA ASP A 187 -23.44 -15.39 0.72
C ASP A 187 -23.20 -14.19 -0.20
N SER A 188 -24.26 -13.81 -0.91
CA SER A 188 -24.22 -12.67 -1.84
C SER A 188 -24.00 -11.33 -1.14
N THR A 189 -24.38 -11.20 0.14
CA THR A 189 -24.18 -9.97 0.91
C THR A 189 -22.70 -9.77 1.20
N TYR A 190 -22.01 -10.82 1.67
CA TYR A 190 -20.57 -10.81 1.90
C TYR A 190 -19.80 -10.49 0.62
N MET A 191 -20.13 -11.16 -0.50
CA MET A 191 -19.49 -10.91 -1.79
C MET A 191 -19.74 -9.47 -2.29
N SER A 192 -20.95 -8.94 -2.09
CA SER A 192 -21.26 -7.55 -2.43
C SER A 192 -20.47 -6.56 -1.58
N GLN A 193 -20.30 -6.82 -0.28
CA GLN A 193 -19.50 -5.98 0.60
C GLN A 193 -18.02 -6.01 0.21
N LYS A 194 -17.47 -7.19 -0.09
CA LYS A 194 -16.09 -7.32 -0.61
C LYS A 194 -15.90 -6.52 -1.89
N ASN A 195 -16.81 -6.66 -2.86
CA ASN A 195 -16.73 -5.92 -4.13
C ASN A 195 -16.85 -4.40 -3.93
N ALA A 196 -17.64 -3.97 -2.94
CA ALA A 196 -17.75 -2.55 -2.61
C ALA A 196 -16.41 -1.96 -2.14
N ILE A 197 -15.58 -2.71 -1.39
CA ILE A 197 -14.23 -2.27 -0.97
C ILE A 197 -13.31 -2.05 -2.17
N MET A 198 -13.42 -2.89 -3.21
CA MET A 198 -12.55 -2.80 -4.39
C MET A 198 -12.83 -1.56 -5.24
N THR A 199 -14.02 -0.98 -5.17
CA THR A 199 -14.37 0.22 -5.95
C THR A 199 -13.47 1.42 -5.62
N PRO A 200 -13.38 1.90 -4.36
CA PRO A 200 -12.46 2.98 -4.00
C PRO A 200 -10.99 2.59 -4.14
N LEU A 201 -10.61 1.32 -3.93
CA LEU A 201 -9.22 0.87 -4.15
C LEU A 201 -8.79 0.99 -5.61
N ASN A 202 -9.63 0.55 -6.56
CA ASN A 202 -9.35 0.69 -8.00
C ASN A 202 -9.24 2.16 -8.43
N GLN A 203 -10.11 3.02 -7.87
CA GLN A 203 -10.05 4.47 -8.11
C GLN A 203 -8.75 5.07 -7.55
N PHE A 204 -8.37 4.66 -6.35
CA PHE A 204 -7.14 5.08 -5.70
C PHE A 204 -5.91 4.69 -6.53
N GLU A 205 -5.81 3.43 -6.98
CA GLU A 205 -4.70 2.96 -7.82
C GLU A 205 -4.61 3.76 -9.12
N THR A 206 -5.75 4.02 -9.76
CA THR A 206 -5.80 4.85 -10.97
C THR A 206 -5.29 6.28 -10.70
N LEU A 207 -5.69 6.91 -9.59
CA LEU A 207 -5.21 8.25 -9.25
C LEU A 207 -3.71 8.25 -8.94
N LEU A 208 -3.26 7.25 -8.18
CA LEU A 208 -1.87 7.07 -7.80
C LEU A 208 -0.98 6.91 -9.03
N GLU A 209 -1.29 5.95 -9.90
CA GLU A 209 -0.51 5.67 -11.12
C GLU A 209 -0.44 6.91 -12.03
N ASN A 210 -1.57 7.56 -12.30
CA ASN A 210 -1.60 8.77 -13.14
C ASN A 210 -0.71 9.89 -12.58
N ARG A 211 -0.74 10.09 -11.25
CA ARG A 211 0.11 11.09 -10.58
C ARG A 211 1.58 10.72 -10.68
N LEU A 212 1.92 9.47 -10.38
CA LEU A 212 3.30 8.98 -10.39
C LEU A 212 3.89 9.04 -11.82
N ASP A 213 3.13 8.61 -12.83
CA ASP A 213 3.51 8.70 -14.24
C ASP A 213 3.74 10.15 -14.67
N SER A 214 2.85 11.05 -14.28
CA SER A 214 2.98 12.49 -14.56
C SER A 214 4.23 13.07 -13.90
N SER A 215 4.55 12.66 -12.67
CA SER A 215 5.75 13.08 -11.94
C SER A 215 7.03 12.62 -12.64
N VAL A 216 7.12 11.34 -13.00
CA VAL A 216 8.27 10.77 -13.71
C VAL A 216 8.44 11.42 -15.10
N ALA A 217 7.34 11.56 -15.86
CA ALA A 217 7.37 12.21 -17.17
C ALA A 217 7.84 13.66 -17.09
N HIS A 218 7.39 14.41 -16.07
CA HIS A 218 7.84 15.77 -15.84
C HIS A 218 9.35 15.82 -15.55
N MET A 219 9.87 14.98 -14.66
CA MET A 219 11.31 14.96 -14.35
C MET A 219 12.15 14.51 -15.54
N LEU A 220 11.66 13.56 -16.33
CA LEU A 220 12.32 13.12 -17.56
C LEU A 220 12.43 14.26 -18.59
N SER A 221 11.38 15.09 -18.70
CA SER A 221 11.41 16.26 -19.58
C SER A 221 12.47 17.29 -19.16
N GLN A 222 12.69 17.47 -17.85
CA GLN A 222 13.73 18.35 -17.32
C GLN A 222 15.13 17.85 -17.67
N VAL A 223 15.37 16.53 -17.63
CA VAL A 223 16.65 15.95 -18.06
C VAL A 223 16.88 16.19 -19.55
N ARG A 224 15.86 15.96 -20.38
CA ARG A 224 15.95 16.16 -21.84
C ARG A 224 16.27 17.60 -22.25
N MET A 225 15.81 18.59 -21.47
CA MET A 225 16.09 20.00 -21.72
C MET A 225 17.58 20.36 -21.60
N TYR A 226 18.35 19.65 -20.78
CA TYR A 226 19.77 19.93 -20.54
C TYR A 226 20.71 18.91 -21.19
N SER A 227 20.17 17.92 -21.91
CA SER A 227 20.95 16.88 -22.60
C SER A 227 21.16 17.12 -24.10
N VAL A 228 20.61 18.22 -24.64
CA VAL A 228 20.77 18.68 -26.04
C VAL A 228 21.62 19.93 -26.05
#